data_AF-A0A1C7MY80-F1
#
_entry.id   AF-A0A1C7MY80-F1
#
_cell.length_a   1.000
_cell.length_b   1.000
_cell.length_c   1.000
_cell.angle_alpha   90.00
_cell.angle_beta   90.00
_cell.angle_gamma   90.00
#
_symmetry.space_group_name_H-M   'P 1'
#
loop_
_entity.id
_entity.type
_entity.pdbx_description
1 polymer ?
#
loop_
_entity_poly.entity_id
_entity_poly.type
_entity_poly.pdbx_seq_one_letter_code
_entity_poly.pdbx_strand_id
1 'polypeptide(L)'
;MATVVEQVQGFFHNCRLNSDRDLAFQSALDLVEILISSFCCSRCCFRYLGCSDFSLYLIDEAETHSAICSILEAERQKTFEFDDKRTCSACVGSVQFAESFADPVAARIREEDYQVDSSALFCTLPISVLHRDHFLKLHAVNTLLADPKEYTADLIRLWKEMIPRDPKDFFRYVLASKLKEKVNFVLDADSPLRMTVVIAHEPSSKEHMFLTQLKRPLLNVRTIRHKKMRMTVGDSRPNIAEALKKLDNDEAKLLTAIPPVLTTERATFESATFLNSPSYIGGRYLKFSREYSQTTWIVRGQKLTENSVSEVFSDIIKRYHRADDTKF
;
A
#
# COMPACT_ATOMS: atom_id res chain seq x y z
N MET A 1 -9.13 11.13 -29.15
CA MET A 1 -8.83 10.42 -27.88
C MET A 1 -10.13 9.79 -27.42
N ALA A 2 -10.11 8.53 -26.97
CA ALA A 2 -11.31 7.88 -26.45
C ALA A 2 -11.77 8.60 -25.16
N THR A 3 -13.08 8.78 -25.00
CA THR A 3 -13.70 9.34 -23.79
C THR A 3 -13.45 8.42 -22.59
N VAL A 4 -13.57 8.95 -21.36
CA VAL A 4 -13.40 8.12 -20.14
C VAL A 4 -14.39 6.95 -20.13
N VAL A 5 -15.63 7.19 -20.56
CA VAL A 5 -16.67 6.15 -20.70
C VAL A 5 -16.21 5.04 -21.64
N GLU A 6 -15.71 5.38 -22.83
CA GLU A 6 -15.21 4.39 -23.80
C GLU A 6 -14.01 3.60 -23.25
N GLN A 7 -13.12 4.25 -22.51
CA GLN A 7 -11.98 3.57 -21.88
C GLN A 7 -12.44 2.56 -20.80
N VAL A 8 -13.41 2.95 -19.96
CA VAL A 8 -13.98 2.09 -18.91
C VAL A 8 -14.78 0.92 -19.52
N GLN A 9 -15.63 1.19 -20.51
CA GLN A 9 -16.36 0.13 -21.25
C GLN A 9 -15.39 -0.82 -21.95
N GLY A 10 -14.36 -0.26 -22.59
CA GLY A 10 -13.29 -1.04 -23.21
C GLY A 10 -12.61 -1.97 -22.22
N PHE A 11 -12.34 -1.50 -20.99
CA PHE A 11 -11.83 -2.37 -19.93
C PHE A 11 -12.83 -3.45 -19.51
N PHE A 12 -14.11 -3.11 -19.30
CA PHE A 12 -15.13 -4.08 -18.87
C PHE A 12 -15.31 -5.22 -19.88
N HIS A 13 -15.29 -4.93 -21.18
CA HIS A 13 -15.34 -5.97 -22.22
C HIS A 13 -14.10 -6.87 -22.24
N ASN A 14 -12.93 -6.36 -21.87
CA ASN A 14 -11.65 -7.07 -21.97
C ASN A 14 -11.15 -7.61 -20.62
N CYS A 15 -11.95 -7.50 -19.56
CA CYS A 15 -11.60 -8.04 -18.27
C CYS A 15 -11.64 -9.59 -18.31
N ARG A 16 -10.90 -10.23 -17.40
CA ARG A 16 -10.74 -11.70 -17.39
C ARG A 16 -11.80 -12.41 -16.55
N LEU A 17 -12.99 -11.81 -16.43
CA LEU A 17 -14.09 -12.34 -15.64
C LEU A 17 -14.94 -13.36 -16.40
N ASN A 18 -14.81 -13.41 -17.72
CA ASN A 18 -15.37 -14.44 -18.58
C ASN A 18 -14.51 -14.61 -19.83
N SER A 19 -14.62 -15.76 -20.50
CA SER A 19 -13.98 -16.00 -21.80
C SER A 19 -14.74 -15.36 -22.96
N ASP A 20 -16.06 -15.23 -22.82
CA ASP A 20 -16.89 -14.50 -23.77
C ASP A 20 -16.90 -13.01 -23.44
N ARG A 21 -16.79 -12.16 -24.46
CA ARG A 21 -16.61 -10.71 -24.32
C ARG A 21 -17.85 -10.02 -23.75
N ASP A 22 -19.05 -10.47 -24.14
CA ASP A 22 -20.30 -9.88 -23.68
C ASP A 22 -20.59 -10.35 -22.25
N LEU A 23 -20.35 -11.63 -21.96
CA LEU A 23 -20.44 -12.14 -20.60
C LEU A 23 -19.39 -11.54 -19.66
N ALA A 24 -18.18 -11.20 -20.16
CA ALA A 24 -17.17 -10.50 -19.37
C ALA A 24 -17.64 -9.11 -18.98
N PHE A 25 -18.26 -8.39 -19.94
CA PHE A 25 -18.88 -7.10 -19.67
C PHE A 25 -20.01 -7.20 -18.65
N GLN A 26 -20.94 -8.15 -18.82
CA GLN A 26 -22.01 -8.38 -17.85
C GLN A 26 -21.50 -8.76 -16.45
N SER A 27 -20.46 -9.59 -16.39
CA SER A 27 -19.79 -9.98 -15.15
C SER A 27 -19.10 -8.78 -14.46
N ALA A 28 -18.48 -7.90 -15.24
CA ALA A 28 -17.89 -6.66 -14.75
C ALA A 28 -18.96 -5.75 -14.15
N LEU A 29 -20.09 -5.57 -14.83
CA LEU A 29 -21.21 -4.76 -14.32
C LEU A 29 -21.72 -5.31 -12.99
N ASP A 30 -21.92 -6.62 -12.88
CA ASP A 30 -22.42 -7.24 -11.65
C ASP A 30 -21.47 -7.01 -10.46
N LEU A 31 -20.17 -7.22 -10.66
CA LEU A 31 -19.18 -6.98 -9.61
C LEU A 31 -19.07 -5.49 -9.25
N VAL A 32 -19.04 -4.61 -10.25
CA VAL A 32 -18.94 -3.16 -10.03
C VAL A 32 -20.16 -2.65 -9.27
N GLU A 33 -21.35 -3.12 -9.63
CA GLU A 33 -22.58 -2.76 -8.92
C GLU A 33 -22.48 -3.15 -7.44
N ILE A 34 -22.11 -4.40 -7.14
CA ILE A 34 -21.95 -4.87 -5.76
C ILE A 34 -20.90 -4.03 -4.99
N LEU A 35 -19.78 -3.73 -5.63
CA LEU A 35 -18.69 -2.98 -5.02
C LEU A 35 -19.09 -1.52 -4.75
N ILE A 36 -19.77 -0.84 -5.68
CA ILE A 36 -20.25 0.53 -5.50
C ILE A 36 -21.38 0.59 -4.46
N SER A 37 -22.31 -0.36 -4.47
CA SER A 37 -23.31 -0.52 -3.40
C SER A 37 -22.67 -0.76 -2.03
N SER A 38 -21.48 -1.36 -2.01
CA SER A 38 -20.64 -1.53 -0.81
C SER A 38 -19.72 -0.34 -0.55
N PHE A 39 -19.93 0.79 -1.23
CA PHE A 39 -19.16 2.04 -1.10
C PHE A 39 -17.67 1.92 -1.44
N CYS A 40 -17.32 1.09 -2.42
CA CYS A 40 -15.97 1.10 -3.00
C CYS A 40 -15.79 2.30 -3.94
N CYS A 41 -14.60 2.90 -3.93
CA CYS A 41 -14.20 3.85 -4.97
C CYS A 41 -13.93 3.13 -6.31
N SER A 42 -13.99 3.89 -7.39
CA SER A 42 -13.81 3.45 -8.78
C SER A 42 -12.45 2.77 -8.99
N ARG A 43 -11.38 3.32 -8.40
CA ARG A 43 -10.06 2.67 -8.41
C ARG A 43 -10.04 1.31 -7.75
N CYS A 44 -10.78 1.15 -6.63
CA CYS A 44 -10.91 -0.16 -6.02
C CYS A 44 -11.76 -1.10 -6.88
N CYS A 45 -12.81 -0.61 -7.55
CA CYS A 45 -13.54 -1.42 -8.53
C CYS A 45 -12.60 -1.98 -9.61
N PHE A 46 -11.78 -1.14 -10.25
CA PHE A 46 -10.76 -1.61 -11.21
C PHE A 46 -9.81 -2.64 -10.61
N ARG A 47 -9.37 -2.42 -9.37
CA ARG A 47 -8.48 -3.33 -8.65
C ARG A 47 -9.10 -4.71 -8.44
N TYR A 48 -10.38 -4.75 -8.05
CA TYR A 48 -11.15 -5.98 -7.89
C TYR A 48 -11.51 -6.66 -9.22
N LEU A 49 -11.56 -5.91 -10.31
CA LEU A 49 -11.74 -6.42 -11.67
C LEU A 49 -10.40 -6.84 -12.33
N GLY A 50 -9.28 -6.76 -11.61
CA GLY A 50 -7.97 -7.20 -12.11
C GLY A 50 -7.33 -6.24 -13.12
N CYS A 51 -7.75 -4.97 -13.14
CA CYS A 51 -7.26 -3.98 -14.09
C CYS A 51 -5.74 -3.79 -13.99
N SER A 52 -5.07 -3.93 -15.13
CA SER A 52 -3.61 -3.79 -15.28
C SER A 52 -3.22 -2.53 -16.04
N ASP A 53 -4.20 -1.82 -16.58
CA ASP A 53 -3.99 -0.56 -17.26
C ASP A 53 -3.89 0.55 -16.22
N PHE A 54 -2.65 0.95 -15.94
CA PHE A 54 -2.35 1.99 -14.97
C PHE A 54 -2.90 3.37 -15.38
N SER A 55 -3.16 3.59 -16.67
CA SER A 55 -3.69 4.88 -17.15
C SER A 55 -5.09 5.17 -16.59
N LEU A 56 -5.93 4.14 -16.41
CA LEU A 56 -7.25 4.27 -15.81
C LEU A 56 -7.21 4.72 -14.34
N TYR A 57 -6.10 4.45 -13.64
CA TYR A 57 -5.94 4.87 -12.24
C TYR A 57 -5.45 6.33 -12.11
N LEU A 58 -4.96 6.95 -13.19
CA LEU A 58 -4.57 8.36 -13.22
C LEU A 58 -5.74 9.30 -13.53
N ILE A 59 -6.84 8.77 -14.06
CA ILE A 59 -8.07 9.54 -14.27
C ILE A 59 -8.58 9.97 -12.90
N ASP A 60 -9.17 11.17 -12.85
CA ASP A 60 -9.78 11.68 -11.65
C ASP A 60 -10.88 10.73 -11.15
N GLU A 61 -10.95 10.56 -9.83
CA GLU A 61 -11.88 9.61 -9.22
C GLU A 61 -13.34 10.00 -9.48
N ALA A 62 -13.68 11.29 -9.52
CA ALA A 62 -15.03 11.76 -9.81
C ALA A 62 -15.39 11.55 -11.29
N GLU A 63 -14.45 11.82 -12.20
CA GLU A 63 -14.63 11.56 -13.64
C GLU A 63 -14.83 10.06 -13.91
N THR A 64 -14.02 9.21 -13.28
CA THR A 64 -14.12 7.76 -13.39
C THR A 64 -15.44 7.25 -12.82
N HIS A 65 -15.86 7.76 -11.66
CA HIS A 65 -17.11 7.38 -11.03
C HIS A 65 -18.32 7.75 -11.90
N SER A 66 -18.30 8.97 -12.46
CA SER A 66 -19.31 9.45 -13.39
C SER A 66 -19.42 8.52 -14.61
N ALA A 67 -18.28 8.15 -15.20
CA ALA A 67 -18.24 7.22 -16.33
C ALA A 67 -18.84 5.85 -15.99
N ILE A 68 -18.50 5.28 -14.83
CA ILE A 68 -19.08 4.00 -14.37
C ILE A 68 -20.60 4.15 -14.15
N CYS A 69 -21.05 5.23 -13.54
CA CYS A 69 -22.47 5.48 -13.31
C CYS A 69 -23.26 5.63 -14.61
N SER A 70 -22.72 6.34 -15.61
CA SER A 70 -23.35 6.44 -16.93
C SER A 70 -23.51 5.06 -17.60
N ILE A 71 -22.52 4.17 -17.44
CA ILE A 71 -22.60 2.81 -17.97
C ILE A 71 -23.68 2.01 -17.22
N LEU A 72 -23.71 2.08 -15.89
CA LEU A 72 -24.72 1.38 -15.08
C LEU A 72 -26.14 1.91 -15.33
N GLU A 73 -26.31 3.20 -15.55
CA GLU A 73 -27.59 3.80 -15.91
C GLU A 73 -28.07 3.28 -17.27
N ALA A 74 -27.20 3.27 -18.27
CA ALA A 74 -27.53 2.77 -19.61
C ALA A 74 -27.85 1.26 -19.64
N GLU A 75 -27.08 0.45 -18.92
CA GLU A 75 -27.15 -1.02 -18.99
C GLU A 75 -28.08 -1.65 -17.94
N ARG A 76 -28.28 -0.97 -16.80
CA ARG A 76 -28.99 -1.51 -15.62
C ARG A 76 -30.08 -0.59 -15.09
N GLN A 77 -30.22 0.63 -15.60
CA GLN A 77 -31.14 1.65 -15.06
C GLN A 77 -30.89 1.90 -13.56
N LYS A 78 -29.63 1.82 -13.14
CA LYS A 78 -29.19 2.05 -11.76
C LYS A 78 -28.29 3.27 -11.70
N THR A 79 -28.60 4.15 -10.77
CA THR A 79 -27.84 5.38 -10.52
C THR A 79 -27.19 5.30 -9.15
N PHE A 80 -25.96 5.76 -9.07
CA PHE A 80 -25.21 5.86 -7.83
C PHE A 80 -24.73 7.29 -7.63
N GLU A 81 -24.83 7.79 -6.41
CA GLU A 81 -24.38 9.14 -6.08
C GLU A 81 -22.90 9.13 -5.71
N PHE A 82 -22.15 10.02 -6.36
CA PHE A 82 -20.79 10.34 -5.96
C PHE A 82 -20.81 11.26 -4.73
N ASP A 83 -20.05 10.88 -3.72
CA ASP A 83 -19.82 11.67 -2.51
C ASP A 83 -18.32 11.78 -2.31
N ASP A 84 -17.78 12.97 -2.56
CA ASP A 84 -16.35 13.27 -2.50
C ASP A 84 -15.77 13.18 -1.09
N LYS A 85 -16.63 13.25 -0.07
CA LYS A 85 -16.27 13.09 1.35
C LYS A 85 -16.36 11.65 1.81
N ARG A 86 -17.04 10.78 1.05
CA ARG A 86 -17.21 9.38 1.42
C ARG A 86 -15.90 8.63 1.31
N THR A 87 -15.57 7.92 2.38
CA THR A 87 -14.38 7.09 2.42
C THR A 87 -14.68 5.68 1.88
N CYS A 88 -13.87 5.25 0.92
CA CYS A 88 -13.98 3.92 0.31
C CYS A 88 -13.88 2.80 1.36
N SER A 89 -14.85 1.88 1.37
CA SER A 89 -14.90 0.74 2.30
C SER A 89 -13.72 -0.24 2.16
N ALA A 90 -13.08 -0.29 0.99
CA ALA A 90 -11.95 -1.17 0.73
C ALA A 90 -10.60 -0.56 1.16
N CYS A 91 -10.29 0.64 0.66
CA CYS A 91 -8.98 1.26 0.84
C CYS A 91 -8.92 2.33 1.93
N VAL A 92 -10.06 2.66 2.54
CA VAL A 92 -10.22 3.77 3.49
C VAL A 92 -9.56 5.07 3.05
N GLY A 93 -9.76 5.43 1.79
CA GLY A 93 -9.25 6.68 1.24
C GLY A 93 -7.80 6.61 0.75
N SER A 94 -7.04 5.55 1.05
CA SER A 94 -5.61 5.51 0.72
C SER A 94 -5.35 5.49 -0.79
N VAL A 95 -6.14 4.73 -1.56
CA VAL A 95 -6.04 4.68 -3.03
C VAL A 95 -6.99 5.68 -3.69
N GLN A 96 -8.16 5.90 -3.08
CA GLN A 96 -9.17 6.87 -3.55
C GLN A 96 -8.60 8.28 -3.66
N PHE A 97 -7.80 8.72 -2.68
CA PHE A 97 -7.22 10.06 -2.63
C PHE A 97 -5.69 10.04 -2.80
N ALA A 98 -5.15 9.10 -3.59
CA ALA A 98 -3.72 8.86 -3.71
C ALA A 98 -2.92 10.13 -4.06
N GLU A 99 -3.47 11.01 -4.89
CA GLU A 99 -2.89 12.29 -5.30
C GLU A 99 -2.66 13.24 -4.13
N SER A 100 -3.59 13.24 -3.15
CA SER A 100 -3.55 14.16 -2.02
C SER A 100 -2.34 13.94 -1.11
N PHE A 101 -1.72 12.77 -1.17
CA PHE A 101 -0.51 12.45 -0.41
C PHE A 101 0.77 12.95 -1.08
N ALA A 102 0.72 13.42 -2.34
CA ALA A 102 1.92 13.88 -3.04
C ALA A 102 2.49 15.18 -2.45
N ASP A 103 1.65 16.10 -1.99
CA ASP A 103 2.09 17.36 -1.37
C ASP A 103 2.87 17.17 -0.07
N PRO A 104 2.39 16.42 0.93
CA PRO A 104 3.17 16.19 2.14
C PRO A 104 4.46 15.40 1.86
N VAL A 105 4.44 14.45 0.92
CA VAL A 105 5.67 13.72 0.53
C VAL A 105 6.67 14.66 -0.15
N ALA A 106 6.22 15.52 -1.07
CA ALA A 106 7.07 16.52 -1.72
C ALA A 106 7.66 17.53 -0.72
N ALA A 107 6.90 17.93 0.31
CA ALA A 107 7.42 18.75 1.39
C ALA A 107 8.57 18.06 2.12
N ARG A 108 8.42 16.77 2.45
CA ARG A 108 9.49 15.98 3.10
C ARG A 108 10.73 15.80 2.22
N ILE A 109 10.57 15.58 0.91
CA ILE A 109 11.70 15.50 -0.04
C ILE A 109 12.54 16.80 0.01
N ARG A 110 11.88 17.96 0.02
CA ARG A 110 12.57 19.27 0.08
C ARG A 110 13.24 19.53 1.42
N GLU A 111 12.66 19.03 2.51
CA GLU A 111 13.19 19.23 3.87
C GLU A 111 14.47 18.43 4.12
N GLU A 112 14.57 17.23 3.58
CA GLU A 112 15.71 16.32 3.82
C GLU A 112 16.99 16.69 3.04
N ASP A 113 16.86 17.50 1.97
CA ASP A 113 17.99 18.05 1.19
C ASP A 113 19.00 16.97 0.70
N TYR A 114 18.51 15.78 0.32
CA TYR A 114 19.36 14.77 -0.29
C TYR A 114 19.85 15.24 -1.67
N GLN A 115 21.14 15.07 -1.94
CA GLN A 115 21.77 15.41 -3.22
C GLN A 115 21.57 14.32 -4.28
N VAL A 116 20.33 13.90 -4.48
CA VAL A 116 19.94 12.94 -5.53
C VAL A 116 18.63 13.40 -6.17
N ASP A 117 18.47 13.07 -7.45
CA ASP A 117 17.27 13.35 -8.24
C ASP A 117 16.35 12.14 -8.39
N SER A 118 16.75 10.99 -7.82
CA SER A 118 16.02 9.73 -7.90
C SER A 118 15.86 9.02 -6.56
N SER A 119 14.83 8.17 -6.45
CA SER A 119 14.63 7.28 -5.28
C SER A 119 13.86 6.01 -5.58
N ALA A 120 14.22 4.93 -4.88
CA ALA A 120 13.44 3.71 -4.79
C ALA A 120 12.27 3.91 -3.80
N LEU A 121 11.04 3.96 -4.32
CA LEU A 121 9.82 4.17 -3.52
C LEU A 121 9.26 2.87 -2.94
N PHE A 122 9.05 2.86 -1.62
CA PHE A 122 8.32 1.83 -0.89
C PHE A 122 7.09 2.46 -0.22
N CYS A 123 5.96 1.76 -0.23
CA CYS A 123 4.72 2.27 0.36
C CYS A 123 4.12 1.27 1.35
N THR A 124 3.61 1.82 2.45
CA THR A 124 2.86 1.10 3.48
C THR A 124 1.47 1.73 3.55
N LEU A 125 0.42 0.98 3.22
CA LEU A 125 -0.99 1.42 3.30
C LEU A 125 -1.67 1.01 4.61
N PRO A 126 -2.89 1.43 4.97
CA PRO A 126 -3.53 0.94 6.19
C PRO A 126 -3.60 -0.59 6.26
N ILE A 127 -3.28 -1.18 7.41
CA ILE A 127 -3.24 -2.65 7.58
C ILE A 127 -4.62 -3.28 7.36
N SER A 128 -5.66 -2.51 7.68
CA SER A 128 -7.06 -2.87 7.54
C SER A 128 -7.51 -3.17 6.12
N VAL A 129 -6.77 -2.70 5.11
CA VAL A 129 -7.07 -3.02 3.70
C VAL A 129 -7.03 -4.54 3.47
N LEU A 130 -6.22 -5.28 4.23
CA LEU A 130 -6.10 -6.74 4.08
C LEU A 130 -7.40 -7.49 4.42
N HIS A 131 -7.98 -7.25 5.60
CA HIS A 131 -9.22 -7.95 5.98
C HIS A 131 -10.44 -7.36 5.28
N ARG A 132 -10.45 -6.05 4.97
CA ARG A 132 -11.49 -5.43 4.16
C ARG A 132 -11.53 -6.05 2.76
N ASP A 133 -10.37 -6.28 2.15
CA ASP A 133 -10.29 -6.98 0.87
C ASP A 133 -10.85 -8.40 0.94
N HIS A 134 -10.57 -9.11 2.03
CA HIS A 134 -11.11 -10.44 2.25
C HIS A 134 -12.65 -10.42 2.38
N PHE A 135 -13.19 -9.52 3.19
CA PHE A 135 -14.64 -9.48 3.45
C PHE A 135 -15.46 -8.89 2.31
N LEU A 136 -14.92 -7.96 1.53
CA LEU A 136 -15.59 -7.48 0.31
C LEU A 136 -15.67 -8.58 -0.75
N LYS A 137 -14.62 -9.41 -0.90
CA LYS A 137 -14.69 -10.60 -1.76
C LYS A 137 -15.77 -11.58 -1.29
N LEU A 138 -15.78 -11.87 0.01
CA LEU A 138 -16.78 -12.77 0.59
C LEU A 138 -18.20 -12.23 0.39
N HIS A 139 -18.40 -10.93 0.63
CA HIS A 139 -19.68 -10.26 0.39
C HIS A 139 -20.10 -10.40 -1.07
N ALA A 140 -19.23 -10.07 -2.03
CA ALA A 140 -19.57 -10.16 -3.44
C ALA A 140 -19.88 -11.59 -3.90
N VAL A 141 -19.12 -12.59 -3.46
CA VAL A 141 -19.44 -14.00 -3.75
C VAL A 141 -20.80 -14.38 -3.18
N ASN A 142 -21.11 -14.00 -1.94
CA ASN A 142 -22.41 -14.31 -1.33
C ASN A 142 -23.56 -13.62 -2.07
N THR A 143 -23.39 -12.36 -2.49
CA THR A 143 -24.39 -11.61 -3.25
C THR A 143 -24.64 -12.23 -4.62
N LEU A 144 -23.59 -12.64 -5.33
CA LEU A 144 -23.71 -13.33 -6.62
C LEU A 144 -24.42 -14.69 -6.49
N LEU A 145 -24.19 -15.42 -5.40
CA LEU A 145 -24.84 -16.71 -5.13
C LEU A 145 -26.31 -16.56 -4.71
N ALA A 146 -26.71 -15.42 -4.17
CA ALA A 146 -28.09 -15.16 -3.75
C ALA A 146 -29.04 -14.98 -4.93
N ASP A 147 -28.54 -14.45 -6.06
CA ASP A 147 -29.28 -14.28 -7.31
C ASP A 147 -28.44 -14.78 -8.50
N PRO A 148 -28.32 -16.11 -8.68
CA PRO A 148 -27.41 -16.69 -9.65
C PRO A 148 -27.97 -16.57 -11.07
N LYS A 149 -27.14 -16.03 -11.97
CA LYS A 149 -27.33 -16.01 -13.41
C LYS A 149 -26.60 -17.18 -14.06
N GLU A 150 -26.86 -17.43 -15.34
CA GLU A 150 -26.25 -18.52 -16.10
C GLU A 150 -24.70 -18.51 -16.04
N TYR A 151 -24.08 -17.33 -16.10
CA TYR A 151 -22.63 -17.16 -16.06
C TYR A 151 -22.05 -17.01 -14.64
N THR A 152 -22.87 -17.02 -13.59
CA THR A 152 -22.41 -16.75 -12.21
C THR A 152 -21.38 -17.78 -11.74
N ALA A 153 -21.54 -19.05 -12.11
CA ALA A 153 -20.59 -20.10 -11.72
C ALA A 153 -19.19 -19.85 -12.29
N ASP A 154 -19.11 -19.49 -13.58
CA ASP A 154 -17.85 -19.18 -14.24
C ASP A 154 -17.25 -17.87 -13.73
N LEU A 155 -18.08 -16.84 -13.52
CA LEU A 155 -17.66 -15.59 -12.90
C LEU A 155 -16.99 -15.85 -11.55
N ILE A 156 -17.65 -16.57 -10.64
CA ILE A 156 -17.09 -16.85 -9.32
C ILE A 156 -15.81 -17.68 -9.42
N ARG A 157 -15.75 -18.67 -10.32
CA ARG A 157 -14.56 -19.49 -10.52
C ARG A 157 -13.37 -18.64 -10.99
N LEU A 158 -13.55 -17.89 -12.08
CA LEU A 158 -12.53 -17.02 -12.65
C LEU A 158 -12.14 -15.90 -11.68
N TRP A 159 -13.10 -15.34 -10.94
CA TRP A 159 -12.83 -14.29 -9.97
C TRP A 159 -12.08 -14.78 -8.73
N LYS A 160 -12.29 -16.03 -8.31
CA LYS A 160 -11.47 -16.67 -7.26
C LYS A 160 -10.04 -16.92 -7.73
N GLU A 161 -9.86 -17.30 -8.98
CA GLU A 161 -8.54 -17.47 -9.62
C GLU A 161 -7.86 -16.10 -9.86
N MET A 162 -8.65 -15.07 -10.13
CA MET A 162 -8.19 -13.71 -10.34
C MET A 162 -7.84 -13.05 -9.01
N ILE A 163 -6.56 -12.76 -8.80
CA ILE A 163 -6.11 -12.05 -7.62
C ILE A 163 -6.37 -10.55 -7.84
N PRO A 164 -7.23 -9.87 -7.05
CA PRO A 164 -7.31 -8.42 -7.08
C PRO A 164 -5.96 -7.81 -6.91
N ARG A 165 -5.72 -6.75 -7.67
CA ARG A 165 -4.39 -6.16 -7.73
C ARG A 165 -4.00 -5.56 -6.37
N ASP A 166 -2.71 -5.57 -6.04
CA ASP A 166 -2.25 -5.02 -4.76
C ASP A 166 -2.46 -3.49 -4.80
N PRO A 167 -3.16 -2.90 -3.82
CA PRO A 167 -3.42 -1.45 -3.80
C PRO A 167 -2.12 -0.63 -3.76
N LYS A 168 -1.01 -1.19 -3.26
CA LYS A 168 0.30 -0.53 -3.27
C LYS A 168 0.83 -0.26 -4.67
N ASP A 169 0.52 -1.09 -5.65
CA ASP A 169 1.08 -0.95 -7.01
C ASP A 169 0.57 0.34 -7.68
N PHE A 170 -0.74 0.56 -7.64
CA PHE A 170 -1.36 1.76 -8.21
C PHE A 170 -1.13 2.99 -7.34
N PHE A 171 -1.16 2.84 -6.01
CA PHE A 171 -0.81 3.94 -5.12
C PHE A 171 0.59 4.47 -5.44
N ARG A 172 1.58 3.58 -5.60
CA ARG A 172 2.94 3.94 -6.01
C ARG A 172 2.94 4.65 -7.36
N TYR A 173 2.21 4.14 -8.35
CA TYR A 173 2.15 4.73 -9.68
C TYR A 173 1.55 6.14 -9.70
N VAL A 174 0.39 6.33 -9.05
CA VAL A 174 -0.26 7.65 -8.94
C VAL A 174 0.64 8.63 -8.19
N LEU A 175 1.18 8.20 -7.05
CA LEU A 175 2.10 9.02 -6.26
C LEU A 175 3.35 9.39 -7.08
N ALA A 176 3.92 8.44 -7.83
CA ALA A 176 5.06 8.68 -8.71
C ALA A 176 4.79 9.76 -9.74
N SER A 177 3.64 9.68 -10.42
CA SER A 177 3.23 10.67 -11.41
C SER A 177 3.18 12.06 -10.78
N LYS A 178 2.56 12.18 -9.60
CA LYS A 178 2.40 13.46 -8.91
C LYS A 178 3.70 14.01 -8.33
N LEU A 179 4.61 13.16 -7.86
CA LEU A 179 5.92 13.60 -7.42
C LEU A 179 6.79 14.09 -8.59
N LYS A 180 6.72 13.42 -9.74
CA LYS A 180 7.41 13.88 -10.96
C LYS A 180 6.92 15.27 -11.37
N GLU A 181 5.62 15.52 -11.33
CA GLU A 181 5.03 16.84 -11.61
C GLU A 181 5.47 17.92 -10.59
N LYS A 182 5.51 17.59 -9.29
CA LYS A 182 5.68 18.58 -8.21
C LYS A 182 7.13 18.91 -7.84
N VAL A 183 8.04 17.95 -7.98
CA VAL A 183 9.44 18.08 -7.54
C VAL A 183 10.45 17.56 -8.58
N ASN A 184 9.99 17.16 -9.78
CA ASN A 184 10.82 16.54 -10.82
C ASN A 184 11.67 15.37 -10.29
N PHE A 185 11.15 14.67 -9.29
CA PHE A 185 11.86 13.59 -8.61
C PHE A 185 11.52 12.27 -9.30
N VAL A 186 12.55 11.59 -9.79
CA VAL A 186 12.40 10.37 -10.59
C VAL A 186 12.33 9.16 -9.66
N LEU A 187 11.35 8.28 -9.86
CA LEU A 187 11.35 7.02 -9.13
C LEU A 187 12.12 5.98 -9.93
N ASP A 188 13.21 5.51 -9.35
CA ASP A 188 14.07 4.48 -9.91
C ASP A 188 14.27 3.38 -8.85
N ALA A 189 13.95 2.14 -9.23
CA ALA A 189 14.04 1.00 -8.34
C ALA A 189 15.49 0.70 -7.91
N ASP A 190 16.47 1.09 -8.74
CA ASP A 190 17.89 0.88 -8.49
C ASP A 190 18.56 2.09 -7.81
N SER A 191 17.80 3.14 -7.50
CA SER A 191 18.33 4.32 -6.84
C SER A 191 18.89 3.97 -5.45
N PRO A 192 20.08 4.51 -5.08
CA PRO A 192 20.66 4.29 -3.76
C PRO A 192 19.82 4.91 -2.65
N LEU A 193 19.03 5.94 -2.94
CA LEU A 193 18.14 6.56 -1.96
C LEU A 193 16.82 5.79 -1.90
N ARG A 194 16.54 5.22 -0.73
CA ARG A 194 15.27 4.57 -0.44
C ARG A 194 14.32 5.53 0.25
N MET A 195 13.16 5.79 -0.36
CA MET A 195 12.06 6.54 0.23
C MET A 195 10.96 5.56 0.65
N THR A 196 10.58 5.59 1.94
CA THR A 196 9.46 4.80 2.47
C THR A 196 8.34 5.73 2.91
N VAL A 197 7.20 5.65 2.22
CA VAL A 197 5.99 6.42 2.53
C VAL A 197 5.00 5.55 3.29
N VAL A 198 4.51 6.05 4.41
CA VAL A 198 3.55 5.36 5.26
C VAL A 198 2.25 6.14 5.31
N ILE A 199 1.17 5.47 4.93
CA ILE A 199 -0.21 5.94 5.00
C ILE A 199 -0.92 5.10 6.05
N ALA A 200 -1.48 5.77 7.05
CA ALA A 200 -2.13 5.14 8.19
C ALA A 200 -3.63 5.46 8.22
N HIS A 201 -4.37 4.64 8.95
CA HIS A 201 -5.76 4.94 9.30
C HIS A 201 -6.00 4.41 10.71
N GLU A 202 -5.84 5.31 11.70
CA GLU A 202 -5.89 4.95 13.11
C GLU A 202 -7.20 4.30 13.54
N PRO A 203 -8.40 4.76 13.10
CA PRO A 203 -9.66 4.16 13.53
C PRO A 203 -9.80 2.68 13.16
N SER A 204 -9.13 2.24 12.08
CA SER A 204 -9.13 0.84 11.65
C SER A 204 -7.83 0.09 11.91
N SER A 205 -6.90 0.67 12.67
CA SER A 205 -5.57 0.08 12.93
C SER A 205 -5.65 -1.26 13.66
N LYS A 206 -6.76 -1.53 14.36
CA LYS A 206 -7.00 -2.74 15.18
C LYS A 206 -8.15 -3.59 14.68
N GLU A 207 -8.73 -3.31 13.52
CA GLU A 207 -9.88 -4.07 13.04
C GLU A 207 -9.57 -5.57 12.89
N HIS A 208 -8.36 -5.94 12.46
CA HIS A 208 -7.94 -7.34 12.34
C HIS A 208 -7.83 -8.10 13.67
N MET A 209 -7.94 -7.41 14.82
CA MET A 209 -7.80 -8.03 16.13
C MET A 209 -8.91 -9.04 16.45
N PHE A 210 -10.05 -9.05 15.72
CA PHE A 210 -11.07 -10.10 15.85
C PHE A 210 -10.48 -11.50 15.60
N LEU A 211 -9.40 -11.62 14.81
CA LEU A 211 -8.71 -12.89 14.54
C LEU A 211 -8.09 -13.53 15.80
N THR A 212 -7.94 -12.74 16.87
CA THR A 212 -7.48 -13.21 18.19
C THR A 212 -8.62 -13.74 19.07
N GLN A 213 -9.87 -13.44 18.71
CA GLN A 213 -11.09 -13.72 19.49
C GLN A 213 -11.85 -14.95 18.98
N LEU A 214 -11.39 -15.57 17.88
CA LEU A 214 -11.93 -16.82 17.35
C LEU A 214 -11.81 -17.94 18.39
N LYS A 215 -12.72 -18.92 18.34
CA LYS A 215 -12.70 -20.13 19.19
C LYS A 215 -11.34 -20.83 19.12
N ARG A 216 -10.73 -20.82 17.93
CA ARG A 216 -9.33 -21.19 17.70
C ARG A 216 -8.60 -19.97 17.12
N PRO A 217 -7.87 -19.20 17.95
CA PRO A 217 -7.21 -17.98 17.50
C PRO A 217 -6.26 -18.24 16.33
N LEU A 218 -6.48 -17.55 15.22
CA LEU A 218 -5.63 -17.63 14.02
C LEU A 218 -4.49 -16.62 14.07
N LEU A 219 -4.59 -15.61 14.91
CA LEU A 219 -3.56 -14.61 15.15
C LEU A 219 -3.12 -14.66 16.62
N ASN A 220 -1.82 -14.87 16.85
CA ASN A 220 -1.23 -14.90 18.18
C ASN A 220 -0.34 -13.68 18.39
N VAL A 221 -0.90 -12.63 19.00
CA VAL A 221 -0.18 -11.39 19.28
C VAL A 221 0.43 -11.45 20.68
N ARG A 222 1.74 -11.23 20.80
CA ARG A 222 2.48 -11.25 22.07
C ARG A 222 3.44 -10.07 22.15
N THR A 223 3.52 -9.41 23.30
CA THR A 223 4.54 -8.39 23.55
C THR A 223 5.76 -9.03 24.19
N ILE A 224 6.89 -9.02 23.48
CA ILE A 224 8.18 -9.51 23.99
C ILE A 224 9.14 -8.34 24.22
N ARG A 225 10.14 -8.55 25.08
CA ARG A 225 11.21 -7.58 25.28
C ARG A 225 12.46 -8.04 24.52
N HIS A 226 12.89 -7.26 23.53
CA HIS A 226 14.07 -7.55 22.73
C HIS A 226 14.99 -6.32 22.71
N LYS A 227 16.28 -6.51 23.03
CA LYS A 227 17.28 -5.43 23.13
C LYS A 227 16.79 -4.20 23.93
N LYS A 228 16.20 -4.44 25.11
CA LYS A 228 15.59 -3.43 26.00
C LYS A 228 14.33 -2.73 25.48
N MET A 229 13.93 -2.94 24.22
CA MET A 229 12.67 -2.43 23.65
C MET A 229 11.51 -3.43 23.83
N ARG A 230 10.29 -2.92 24.00
CA ARG A 230 9.06 -3.73 23.89
C ARG A 230 8.71 -3.86 22.41
N MET A 231 8.54 -5.09 21.93
CA MET A 231 8.18 -5.39 20.55
C MET A 231 6.94 -6.28 20.54
N THR A 232 5.96 -5.93 19.71
CA THR A 232 4.78 -6.76 19.46
C THR A 232 5.10 -7.74 18.34
N VAL A 233 5.03 -9.03 18.64
CA VAL A 233 5.25 -10.14 17.69
C VAL A 233 3.91 -10.78 17.38
N GLY A 234 3.70 -11.16 16.12
CA GLY A 234 2.44 -11.77 15.66
C GLY A 234 1.56 -10.79 14.89
N ASP A 235 1.62 -9.50 15.22
CA ASP A 235 0.83 -8.44 14.59
C ASP A 235 1.52 -7.87 13.34
N SER A 236 1.63 -8.69 12.29
CA SER A 236 2.27 -8.31 11.03
C SER A 236 1.37 -8.61 9.84
N ARG A 237 1.51 -7.85 8.74
CA ARG A 237 0.74 -8.06 7.50
C ARG A 237 0.82 -9.50 6.97
N PRO A 238 1.99 -10.17 6.91
CA PRO A 238 2.03 -11.57 6.46
C PRO A 238 1.23 -12.50 7.37
N ASN A 239 1.31 -12.30 8.69
CA ASN A 239 0.58 -13.12 9.65
C ASN A 239 -0.93 -12.93 9.53
N ILE A 240 -1.39 -11.68 9.36
CA ILE A 240 -2.80 -11.36 9.16
C ILE A 240 -3.30 -11.95 7.84
N ALA A 241 -2.56 -11.78 6.74
CA ALA A 241 -2.91 -12.35 5.44
C ALA A 241 -3.02 -13.87 5.49
N GLU A 242 -2.13 -14.54 6.22
CA GLU A 242 -2.17 -16.00 6.40
C GLU A 242 -3.32 -16.45 7.32
N ALA A 243 -3.63 -15.69 8.36
CA ALA A 243 -4.78 -15.95 9.22
C ALA A 243 -6.10 -15.82 8.44
N LEU A 244 -6.26 -14.79 7.60
CA LEU A 244 -7.44 -14.58 6.78
C LEU A 244 -7.72 -15.72 5.79
N LYS A 245 -6.68 -16.42 5.29
CA LYS A 245 -6.87 -17.59 4.41
C LYS A 245 -7.48 -18.79 5.13
N LYS A 246 -7.28 -18.89 6.45
CA LYS A 246 -7.75 -19.99 7.30
C LYS A 246 -9.04 -19.66 8.03
N LEU A 247 -9.55 -18.45 7.84
CA LEU A 247 -10.73 -17.95 8.53
C LEU A 247 -11.97 -18.71 8.05
N ASP A 248 -12.76 -19.19 9.00
CA ASP A 248 -14.08 -19.73 8.73
C ASP A 248 -15.10 -18.60 8.55
N ASN A 249 -15.91 -18.68 7.49
CA ASN A 249 -16.82 -17.60 7.11
C ASN A 249 -17.97 -17.42 8.10
N ASP A 250 -18.46 -18.50 8.73
CA ASP A 250 -19.58 -18.42 9.67
C ASP A 250 -19.12 -17.88 11.02
N GLU A 251 -17.92 -18.27 11.45
CA GLU A 251 -17.29 -17.67 12.62
C GLU A 251 -16.99 -16.17 12.41
N ALA A 252 -16.57 -15.78 11.21
CA ALA A 252 -16.32 -14.37 10.89
C ALA A 252 -17.58 -13.50 11.02
N LYS A 253 -18.73 -13.97 10.52
CA LYS A 253 -20.03 -13.26 10.61
C LYS A 253 -20.46 -12.97 12.05
N LEU A 254 -20.01 -13.76 13.02
CA LEU A 254 -20.34 -13.57 14.43
C LEU A 254 -19.49 -12.48 15.10
N LEU A 255 -18.31 -12.18 14.56
CA LEU A 255 -17.32 -11.29 15.19
C LEU A 255 -17.13 -9.97 14.44
N THR A 256 -17.50 -9.89 13.16
CA THR A 256 -17.33 -8.70 12.35
C THR A 256 -18.38 -8.59 11.24
N ALA A 257 -18.57 -7.38 10.72
CA ALA A 257 -19.53 -7.11 9.65
C ALA A 257 -18.97 -7.52 8.28
N ILE A 258 -19.86 -8.06 7.44
CA ILE A 258 -19.61 -8.41 6.05
C ILE A 258 -20.77 -7.84 5.22
N PRO A 259 -20.56 -6.78 4.41
CA PRO A 259 -19.30 -6.12 4.10
C PRO A 259 -18.73 -5.29 5.28
N PRO A 260 -17.46 -4.86 5.22
CA PRO A 260 -16.87 -4.01 6.24
C PRO A 260 -17.68 -2.74 6.50
N VAL A 261 -17.75 -2.33 7.77
CA VAL A 261 -18.44 -1.09 8.18
C VAL A 261 -17.73 0.12 7.58
N LEU A 262 -18.52 1.11 7.15
CA LEU A 262 -18.00 2.38 6.67
C LEU A 262 -17.25 3.12 7.76
N THR A 263 -16.17 3.80 7.36
CA THR A 263 -15.47 4.75 8.22
C THR A 263 -15.83 6.16 7.80
N THR A 264 -16.02 7.03 8.79
CA THR A 264 -16.23 8.47 8.57
C THR A 264 -14.92 9.19 8.27
N GLU A 265 -13.82 8.66 8.79
CA GLU A 265 -12.48 9.20 8.61
C GLU A 265 -11.77 8.53 7.43
N ARG A 266 -10.88 9.29 6.79
CA ARG A 266 -10.02 8.83 5.69
C ARG A 266 -8.59 8.59 6.19
N ALA A 267 -7.86 7.73 5.49
CA ALA A 267 -6.46 7.51 5.72
C ALA A 267 -5.63 8.80 5.60
N THR A 268 -4.59 8.90 6.42
CA THR A 268 -3.74 10.08 6.54
C THR A 268 -2.29 9.74 6.22
N PHE A 269 -1.54 10.74 5.78
CA PHE A 269 -0.09 10.66 5.68
C PHE A 269 0.50 10.56 7.09
N GLU A 270 1.23 9.47 7.37
CA GLU A 270 1.90 9.27 8.65
C GLU A 270 3.35 9.74 8.59
N SER A 271 4.11 9.27 7.59
CA SER A 271 5.52 9.65 7.44
C SER A 271 6.06 9.38 6.04
N ALA A 272 7.15 10.08 5.70
CA ALA A 272 8.05 9.73 4.61
C ALA A 272 9.46 9.69 5.19
N THR A 273 10.07 8.51 5.21
CA THR A 273 11.42 8.30 5.72
C THR A 273 12.37 8.01 4.58
N PHE A 274 13.59 8.53 4.68
CA PHE A 274 14.61 8.42 3.65
C PHE A 274 15.80 7.68 4.22
N LEU A 275 16.37 6.77 3.43
CA LEU A 275 17.57 6.04 3.79
C LEU A 275 18.45 5.94 2.55
N ASN A 276 19.58 6.64 2.56
CA ASN A 276 20.56 6.49 1.49
C ASN A 276 21.42 5.25 1.72
N SER A 277 21.73 4.55 0.63
CA SER A 277 22.62 3.41 0.67
C SER A 277 24.02 3.83 1.14
N PRO A 278 24.74 2.97 1.88
CA PRO A 278 26.09 3.30 2.35
C PRO A 278 27.01 3.67 1.19
N SER A 279 27.77 4.76 1.35
CA SER A 279 28.86 5.11 0.46
C SER A 279 30.15 4.45 0.93
N TYR A 280 30.96 3.96 -0.01
CA TYR A 280 32.22 3.29 0.27
C TYR A 280 33.38 4.13 -0.21
N ILE A 281 34.35 4.36 0.67
CA ILE A 281 35.58 5.12 0.36
C ILE A 281 36.76 4.18 0.53
N GLY A 282 37.48 3.95 -0.57
CA GLY A 282 38.71 3.16 -0.58
C GLY A 282 39.94 4.05 -0.58
N GLY A 283 41.02 3.62 0.08
CA GLY A 283 42.27 4.37 0.10
C GLY A 283 43.41 3.64 0.80
N ARG A 284 44.55 4.32 0.88
CA ARG A 284 45.71 3.92 1.69
C ARG A 284 46.09 5.11 2.58
N TYR A 285 46.53 4.83 3.80
CA TYR A 285 47.04 5.87 4.71
C TYR A 285 48.43 5.47 5.22
N LEU A 286 49.22 6.49 5.55
CA LEU A 286 50.49 6.33 6.24
C LEU A 286 50.30 6.70 7.71
N LYS A 287 50.79 5.84 8.60
CA LYS A 287 50.72 6.05 10.04
C LYS A 287 52.13 6.34 10.57
N PHE A 288 52.40 7.60 10.87
CA PHE A 288 53.71 8.04 11.36
C PHE A 288 53.84 7.99 12.89
N SER A 289 52.75 8.20 13.63
CA SER A 289 52.73 8.16 15.09
C SER A 289 52.56 6.73 15.64
N ARG A 290 53.30 6.41 16.69
CA ARG A 290 53.16 5.15 17.46
C ARG A 290 52.09 5.21 18.53
N GLU A 291 51.57 6.40 18.85
CA GLU A 291 50.58 6.63 19.92
C GLU A 291 49.13 6.41 19.46
N TYR A 292 48.91 6.32 18.14
CA TYR A 292 47.59 6.04 17.56
C TYR A 292 47.33 4.54 17.50
N SER A 293 46.12 4.08 17.87
CA SER A 293 45.67 2.72 17.58
C SER A 293 45.11 2.60 16.15
N GLN A 294 44.88 1.38 15.66
CA GLN A 294 44.26 1.16 14.34
C GLN A 294 42.76 1.47 14.35
N THR A 295 42.04 0.84 15.27
CA THR A 295 40.63 1.07 15.59
C THR A 295 40.49 1.60 17.00
N THR A 296 39.36 2.22 17.34
CA THR A 296 39.08 2.68 18.70
C THR A 296 39.21 1.52 19.69
N TRP A 297 40.10 1.66 20.67
CA TRP A 297 40.34 0.63 21.67
C TRP A 297 39.63 0.98 22.98
N ILE A 298 38.45 0.40 23.20
CA ILE A 298 37.63 0.62 24.40
C ILE A 298 37.63 -0.65 25.25
N VAL A 299 38.09 -0.55 26.49
CA VAL A 299 38.03 -1.63 27.48
C VAL A 299 37.28 -1.14 28.70
N ARG A 300 36.23 -1.86 29.10
CA ARG A 300 35.34 -1.49 30.23
C ARG A 300 34.77 -0.06 30.13
N GLY A 301 34.49 0.41 28.91
CA GLY A 301 33.94 1.74 28.64
C GLY A 301 34.97 2.87 28.68
N GLN A 302 36.26 2.57 28.92
CA GLN A 302 37.34 3.55 28.87
C GLN A 302 38.18 3.36 27.61
N LYS A 303 38.51 4.48 26.95
CA LYS A 303 39.48 4.50 25.86
C LYS A 303 40.88 4.23 26.41
N LEU A 304 41.56 3.23 25.85
CA LEU A 304 42.95 2.89 26.21
C LEU A 304 43.98 3.76 25.51
N THR A 305 43.67 4.21 24.30
CA THR A 305 44.44 5.22 23.56
C THR A 305 43.53 6.41 23.29
N GLU A 306 44.08 7.61 23.40
CA GLU A 306 43.31 8.84 23.20
C GLU A 306 42.75 8.92 21.77
N ASN A 307 43.58 8.55 20.79
CA ASN A 307 43.29 8.66 19.37
C ASN A 307 43.45 7.33 18.62
N SER A 308 42.65 7.16 17.57
CA SER A 308 42.74 6.02 16.65
C SER A 308 42.69 6.49 15.19
N VAL A 309 43.31 5.72 14.30
CA VAL A 309 43.27 6.00 12.85
C VAL A 309 41.82 5.97 12.36
N SER A 310 41.02 5.01 12.81
CA SER A 310 39.60 4.91 12.44
C SER A 310 38.83 6.17 12.79
N GLU A 311 38.98 6.72 14.01
CA GLU A 311 38.23 7.90 14.44
C GLU A 311 38.57 9.14 13.61
N VAL A 312 39.86 9.36 13.34
CA VAL A 312 40.28 10.51 12.52
C VAL A 312 39.63 10.47 11.14
N PHE A 313 39.66 9.31 10.46
CA PHE A 313 39.04 9.19 9.15
C PHE A 313 37.51 9.21 9.22
N SER A 314 36.92 8.44 10.14
CA SER A 314 35.47 8.37 10.34
C SER A 314 34.86 9.75 10.59
N ASP A 315 35.46 10.59 11.45
CA ASP A 315 34.92 11.91 11.76
C ASP A 315 35.00 12.88 10.57
N ILE A 316 36.03 12.76 9.73
CA ILE A 316 36.16 13.55 8.49
C ILE A 316 35.11 13.09 7.48
N ILE A 317 35.04 11.78 7.22
CA ILE A 317 34.14 11.18 6.23
C ILE A 317 32.69 11.44 6.62
N LYS A 318 32.33 11.19 7.89
CA LYS A 318 30.98 11.40 8.41
C LYS A 318 30.50 12.83 8.21
N ARG A 319 31.34 13.81 8.55
CA ARG A 319 31.04 15.24 8.37
C ARG A 319 30.91 15.62 6.90
N TYR A 320 31.82 15.15 6.05
CA TYR A 320 31.81 15.48 4.63
C TYR A 320 30.60 14.88 3.91
N HIS A 321 30.27 13.62 4.20
CA HIS A 321 29.14 12.91 3.58
C HIS A 321 27.79 13.16 4.26
N ARG A 322 27.75 13.93 5.36
CA ARG A 322 26.55 14.12 6.22
C ARG A 322 25.90 12.78 6.63
N ALA A 323 26.73 11.76 6.91
CA ALA A 323 26.25 10.42 7.22
C ALA A 323 25.85 10.27 8.69
N ASP A 324 24.84 9.45 8.98
CA ASP A 324 24.44 9.14 10.36
C ASP A 324 25.49 8.34 11.13
N ASP A 325 26.21 7.46 10.42
CA ASP A 325 27.23 6.60 10.98
C ASP A 325 28.31 6.24 9.95
N THR A 326 29.45 5.75 10.41
CA THR A 326 30.55 5.28 9.56
C THR A 326 31.13 3.99 10.11
N LYS A 327 31.56 3.10 9.21
CA LYS A 327 32.27 1.88 9.57
C LYS A 327 33.63 1.89 8.88
N PHE A 328 34.69 1.84 9.69
CA PHE A 328 36.08 1.75 9.24
C PHE A 328 36.52 0.30 9.05
#